data_AF-A0A537S6Z3-F1
#
_entry.id   AF-A0A537S6Z3-F1
#
_cell.length_a   1.000
_cell.length_b   1.000
_cell.length_c   1.000
_cell.angle_alpha   90.00
_cell.angle_beta   90.00
_cell.angle_gamma   90.00
#
_symmetry.space_group_name_H-M   'P 1'
#
loop_
_entity.id
_entity.type
_entity.pdbx_description
1 polymer ?
#
loop_
_entity_poly.entity_id
_entity_poly.type
_entity_poly.pdbx_seq_one_letter_code
_entity_poly.pdbx_strand_id
1 'polypeptide(L)'
;HGMTQPEAHRALQGFVSGSRAAGRRCVLVITGHGRMSGGILKSAVPRWLHEPDLRRDVLVIAPARPQHGGSGALYLLLRKPP
;
A
#
# COMPACT_ATOMS: atom_id res chain seq x y z
N HIS A 1 1.40 8.10 11.44
CA HIS A 1 2.77 8.70 11.47
C HIS A 1 3.44 8.20 12.75
N GLY A 2 4.77 8.22 12.85
CA GLY A 2 5.47 7.73 14.05
C GLY A 2 5.63 6.20 14.15
N MET A 3 5.39 5.48 13.05
CA MET A 3 5.69 4.05 12.95
C MET A 3 7.12 3.86 12.44
N THR A 4 7.82 2.90 13.04
CA THR A 4 9.00 2.26 12.46
C THR A 4 8.63 1.52 11.16
N GLN A 5 9.63 1.15 10.35
CA GLN A 5 9.37 0.39 9.13
C GLN A 5 8.64 -0.94 9.39
N PRO A 6 9.02 -1.78 10.38
CA PRO A 6 8.32 -3.03 10.67
C PRO A 6 6.86 -2.82 11.09
N GLU A 7 6.58 -1.78 11.89
CA GLU A 7 5.21 -1.44 12.29
C GLU A 7 4.36 -1.01 11.09
N ALA A 8 4.92 -0.18 10.21
CA ALA A 8 4.24 0.23 8.98
C ALA A 8 3.99 -0.96 8.05
N HIS A 9 4.92 -1.91 7.98
CA HIS A 9 4.76 -3.13 7.18
C HIS A 9 3.62 -4.01 7.72
N ARG A 10 3.58 -4.27 9.03
CA ARG A 10 2.48 -5.02 9.66
C ARG A 10 1.13 -4.30 9.49
N ALA A 11 1.11 -2.98 9.62
CA ALA A 11 -0.09 -2.19 9.41
C ALA A 11 -0.59 -2.30 7.96
N LEU A 12 0.31 -2.28 6.96
CA LEU A 12 -0.04 -2.49 5.56
C LEU A 12 -0.64 -3.89 5.32
N GLN A 13 -0.02 -4.93 5.86
CA GLN A 13 -0.53 -6.30 5.75
C GLN A 13 -1.94 -6.44 6.33
N GLY A 14 -2.16 -5.93 7.56
CA GLY A 14 -3.47 -5.94 8.19
C GLY A 14 -4.51 -5.13 7.40
N PHE A 15 -4.13 -3.96 6.89
CA PHE A 15 -5.02 -3.12 6.08
C PHE A 15 -5.45 -3.79 4.77
N VAL A 16 -4.52 -4.41 4.03
CA VAL A 16 -4.80 -5.06 2.75
C VAL A 16 -5.67 -6.30 2.95
N SER A 17 -5.29 -7.17 3.89
CA SER A 17 -6.05 -8.38 4.22
C SER A 17 -7.45 -8.05 4.71
N GLY A 18 -7.59 -7.12 5.67
CA GLY A 18 -8.87 -6.69 6.19
C GLY A 18 -9.76 -6.01 5.14
N SER A 19 -9.17 -5.18 4.27
CA SER A 19 -9.92 -4.54 3.17
C SER A 19 -10.43 -5.55 2.15
N ARG A 20 -9.61 -6.55 1.82
CA ARG A 20 -10.02 -7.64 0.92
C ARG A 20 -11.14 -8.48 1.55
N ALA A 21 -11.01 -8.85 2.82
CA ALA A 21 -12.04 -9.59 3.56
C ALA A 21 -13.37 -8.82 3.63
N ALA A 22 -13.31 -7.49 3.74
CA ALA A 22 -14.47 -6.61 3.68
C ALA A 22 -15.05 -6.42 2.25
N GLY A 23 -14.56 -7.16 1.24
CA GLY A 23 -15.03 -7.09 -0.14
C GLY A 23 -14.61 -5.83 -0.91
N ARG A 24 -13.73 -4.99 -0.36
CA ARG A 24 -13.22 -3.80 -1.08
C ARG A 24 -12.41 -4.25 -2.27
N ARG A 25 -12.67 -3.64 -3.43
CA ARG A 25 -11.98 -3.99 -4.68
C ARG A 25 -10.85 -3.05 -5.04
N CYS A 26 -10.90 -1.81 -4.57
CA CYS A 26 -9.85 -0.82 -4.77
C CYS A 26 -9.60 -0.08 -3.45
N VAL A 27 -8.34 0.07 -3.08
CA VAL A 27 -7.91 0.87 -1.92
C VAL A 27 -6.77 1.79 -2.31
N LEU A 28 -6.63 2.89 -1.56
CA LEU A 28 -5.56 3.86 -1.71
C LEU A 28 -4.61 3.73 -0.51
N VAL A 29 -3.33 3.56 -0.78
CA VAL A 29 -2.27 3.55 0.24
C VAL A 29 -1.44 4.81 0.10
N ILE A 30 -1.44 5.66 1.13
CA ILE A 30 -0.70 6.91 1.17
C ILE A 30 0.59 6.68 1.96
N THR A 31 1.73 6.76 1.27
CA THR A 31 3.07 6.58 1.84
C THR A 31 3.74 7.92 2.15
N GLY A 32 3.18 9.00 1.63
CA GLY A 32 3.75 10.34 1.71
C GLY A 32 4.87 10.56 0.70
N HIS A 33 5.27 11.81 0.52
CA HIS A 33 6.30 12.18 -0.46
C HIS A 33 7.73 11.96 0.09
N GLY A 34 7.89 12.01 1.42
CA GLY A 34 9.19 12.10 2.10
C GLY A 34 9.84 13.47 1.94
N ARG A 35 10.72 13.85 2.87
CA ARG A 35 11.54 15.07 2.74
C ARG A 35 12.76 14.75 1.88
N MET A 36 12.91 15.47 0.76
CA MET A 36 14.10 15.63 -0.11
C MET A 36 14.84 14.37 -0.65
N SER A 37 14.77 13.20 -0.02
CA SER A 37 15.48 11.96 -0.44
C SER A 37 14.57 10.79 -0.79
N GLY A 38 13.25 11.03 -0.92
CA GLY A 38 12.24 9.98 -1.11
C GLY A 38 11.93 9.28 0.22
N GLY A 39 10.66 9.33 0.63
CA GLY A 39 10.26 8.80 1.94
C GLY A 39 10.57 7.31 2.05
N ILE A 40 11.04 6.86 3.21
CA ILE A 40 11.33 5.44 3.48
C ILE A 40 10.14 4.55 3.11
N LEU A 41 8.91 4.98 3.42
CA LEU A 41 7.71 4.22 3.04
C LEU A 41 7.39 4.30 1.55
N LYS A 42 7.73 5.42 0.89
CA LYS A 42 7.57 5.58 -0.57
C LYS A 42 8.41 4.56 -1.33
N SER A 43 9.62 4.25 -0.85
CA SER A 43 10.49 3.22 -1.45
C SER A 43 10.18 1.80 -0.94
N ALA A 44 9.80 1.65 0.33
CA ALA A 44 9.59 0.33 0.93
C ALA A 44 8.26 -0.32 0.52
N VAL A 45 7.17 0.44 0.46
CA VAL A 45 5.82 -0.11 0.21
C VAL A 45 5.71 -0.82 -1.14
N PRO A 46 6.20 -0.28 -2.29
CA PRO A 46 6.19 -1.03 -3.54
C PRO A 46 6.86 -2.40 -3.40
N ARG A 47 8.02 -2.48 -2.75
CA ARG A 47 8.74 -3.73 -2.51
C ARG A 47 7.95 -4.69 -1.61
N TRP A 48 7.37 -4.22 -0.51
CA TRP A 48 6.53 -5.05 0.37
C TRP A 48 5.30 -5.61 -0.35
N LEU A 49 4.68 -4.84 -1.25
CA LEU A 49 3.53 -5.31 -2.03
C LEU A 49 3.87 -6.46 -3.01
N HIS A 50 5.16 -6.65 -3.31
CA HIS A 50 5.66 -7.79 -4.08
C HIS A 50 5.99 -9.02 -3.22
N GLU A 51 6.00 -8.91 -1.89
CA GLU A 51 6.24 -10.05 -1.01
C GLU A 51 5.07 -11.05 -1.06
N PRO A 52 5.32 -12.36 -0.91
CA PRO A 52 4.31 -13.41 -1.10
C PRO A 52 3.01 -13.16 -0.31
N ASP A 53 3.13 -12.62 0.90
CA ASP A 53 2.00 -12.38 1.79
C ASP A 53 1.02 -11.31 1.30
N LEU A 54 1.53 -10.26 0.66
CA LEU A 54 0.72 -9.19 0.10
C LEU A 54 0.37 -9.45 -1.37
N ARG A 55 1.30 -10.04 -2.12
CA ARG A 55 1.16 -10.36 -3.55
C ARG A 55 -0.04 -11.24 -3.84
N ARG A 56 -0.38 -12.16 -2.92
CA ARG A 56 -1.58 -13.01 -3.01
C ARG A 56 -2.89 -12.24 -2.92
N ASP A 57 -2.91 -11.10 -2.22
CA ASP A 57 -4.13 -10.31 -2.02
C ASP A 57 -4.27 -9.19 -3.07
N VAL A 58 -3.16 -8.76 -3.68
CA VAL A 58 -3.11 -7.66 -4.64
C VAL A 58 -3.11 -8.16 -6.09
N LEU A 59 -4.06 -7.66 -6.88
CA LEU A 59 -4.19 -7.92 -8.31
C LEU A 59 -3.34 -6.95 -9.13
N VAL A 60 -3.50 -5.64 -8.88
CA VAL A 60 -2.78 -4.56 -9.59
C VAL A 60 -2.30 -3.51 -8.61
N ILE A 61 -1.12 -2.95 -8.89
CA ILE A 61 -0.56 -1.77 -8.24
C ILE A 61 -0.50 -0.67 -9.30
N ALA A 62 -1.03 0.52 -9.01
CA ALA A 62 -1.01 1.65 -9.94
C ALA A 62 -0.68 2.97 -9.21
N PRO A 63 -0.02 3.93 -9.88
CA PRO A 63 0.22 5.25 -9.31
C PRO A 63 -1.09 5.98 -9.02
N ALA A 64 -1.14 6.73 -7.92
CA ALA A 64 -2.29 7.58 -7.62
C ALA A 64 -2.33 8.84 -8.50
N ARG A 65 -3.53 9.35 -8.75
CA ARG A 65 -3.72 10.65 -9.41
C ARG A 65 -3.22 11.78 -8.50
N PRO A 66 -2.82 12.96 -9.04
CA PRO A 66 -2.36 14.10 -8.24
C PRO A 66 -3.32 14.48 -7.11
N GLN A 67 -4.62 14.56 -7.40
CA GLN A 67 -5.69 14.87 -6.43
C GLN A 67 -5.86 13.84 -5.31
N HIS A 68 -5.27 12.64 -5.44
CA HIS A 68 -5.33 11.57 -4.45
C HIS A 68 -3.95 11.26 -3.85
N GLY A 69 -3.00 12.19 -3.95
CA GLY A 69 -1.67 12.09 -3.34
C GLY A 69 -0.53 11.82 -4.32
N GLY A 70 -0.80 11.66 -5.62
CA GLY A 70 0.20 11.59 -6.68
C GLY A 70 1.32 10.58 -6.38
N SER A 71 2.57 11.02 -6.47
CA SER A 71 3.74 10.16 -6.24
C SER A 71 3.91 9.66 -4.80
N GLY A 72 3.13 10.18 -3.85
CA GLY A 72 3.11 9.75 -2.45
C GLY A 72 1.99 8.75 -2.14
N ALA A 73 1.28 8.24 -3.15
CA ALA A 73 0.22 7.26 -2.95
C ALA A 73 0.10 6.26 -4.10
N LEU A 74 -0.48 5.10 -3.81
CA LEU A 74 -0.70 3.99 -4.73
C LEU A 74 -2.14 3.48 -4.65
N TYR A 75 -2.75 3.21 -5.80
CA TYR A 75 -3.94 2.39 -5.88
C TYR A 75 -3.57 0.91 -5.86
N LEU A 76 -4.29 0.15 -5.04
CA LEU A 76 -4.23 -1.30 -5.03
C LEU A 76 -5.59 -1.85 -5.45
N LEU A 77 -5.61 -2.60 -6.55
CA LEU A 77 -6.75 -3.43 -6.90
C LEU A 77 -6.61 -4.77 -6.18
N LEU A 78 -7.61 -5.15 -5.40
CA LEU A 78 -7.58 -6.36 -4.58
C LEU A 78 -8.24 -7.54 -5.30
N ARG A 79 -7.69 -8.72 -5.08
CA ARG A 79 -8.28 -9.98 -5.52
C ARG A 79 -9.59 -10.23 -4.79
N LYS A 80 -10.52 -10.92 -5.43
CA LYS A 80 -11.76 -11.33 -4.77
C LYS A 80 -11.42 -12.26 -3.59
N PRO A 81 -12.00 -12.07 -2.40
CA PRO A 81 -12.01 -13.13 -1.39
C PRO A 81 -12.67 -14.39 -1.96
N PRO A 82 -12.20 -15.60 -1.60
CA PRO A 82 -12.81 -16.84 -2.04
C PRO A 82 -14.27 -16.93 -1.60
#